data_AF-A0A8I2ZLY7-F1
#
_entry.id   AF-A0A8I2ZLY7-F1
#
_cell.length_a   1.000
_cell.length_b   1.000
_cell.length_c   1.000
_cell.angle_alpha   90.00
_cell.angle_beta   90.00
_cell.angle_gamma   90.00
#
_symmetry.space_group_name_H-M   'P 1'
#
loop_
_entity.id
_entity.type
_entity.pdbx_description
1 polymer ?
#
loop_
_entity_poly.entity_id
_entity_poly.type
_entity_poly.pdbx_seq_one_letter_code
_entity_poly.pdbx_strand_id
1 'polypeptide(L)'
;MPSMPKFASQRKMFQAFEEPNIAPIPEQPAFSQEDEDAAALDRVLETMTGDLVILGGYRGSVLRSAEAPHHQLWAPVKVGLNLRKADLEVGLDPEDEETMEQRIIPSGMLQNIGPIDISRKLFKKVRSCENARNGKLRVWDYGYDWRLSPHLLSQKMIAFLEKLPSNLPASQEPRGALVVAHSLGGLITRHVVNQRPDLFSGVVYVGVPQRCINVLGPLRNGDAVLFNEKILTAQVNFSLRTTFAFLPEDGFCFIDKDTKEEYRIDFHSADDWIKYRLCPATDTALPALNPKPATGFGSILRNRSSSYSEKRYSQHLSNSVGDMTRNAESTRDRLLNPQVDSTGSKLPPSDTRPSPFGAGSDSIPPPPLNRARNIAYLKRTLAEVKRFRAELAHKPAFSEANVYPPIALMYGKDTPTVYAVKVAGRDAIAHADCYDDLVFRPGDGVVLAREAQLPEGYELVRGGRQRTHRGHLTMLGDMPAVGRAMEAVIRGRRKGIGMGRPDRGHNGAESSAGA
;
A
#
# COMPACT_ATOMS: atom_id res chain seq x y z
N MET A 1 41.49 -8.09 -67.79
CA MET A 1 42.12 -6.76 -67.64
C MET A 1 41.31 -5.96 -66.63
N PRO A 2 41.93 -5.21 -65.71
CA PRO A 2 42.91 -5.66 -64.71
C PRO A 2 42.45 -5.24 -63.29
N SER A 3 42.40 -6.15 -62.32
CA SER A 3 43.36 -6.32 -61.22
C SER A 3 44.36 -5.19 -60.87
N MET A 4 44.49 -5.02 -59.54
CA MET A 4 45.63 -4.54 -58.73
C MET A 4 45.72 -3.03 -58.40
N PRO A 5 46.38 -2.62 -57.27
CA PRO A 5 47.26 -3.41 -56.39
C PRO A 5 47.05 -3.28 -54.86
N LYS A 6 47.65 -4.25 -54.17
CA LYS A 6 48.07 -4.24 -52.76
C LYS A 6 49.18 -3.20 -52.55
N PHE A 7 49.22 -2.55 -51.39
CA PHE A 7 50.48 -2.18 -50.76
C PHE A 7 50.80 -3.18 -49.65
N ALA A 8 51.95 -3.82 -49.81
CA ALA A 8 52.55 -4.73 -48.87
C ALA A 8 53.58 -3.98 -48.02
N SER A 9 53.86 -4.55 -46.85
CA SER A 9 55.24 -4.74 -46.34
C SER A 9 55.92 -3.47 -45.78
N GLN A 10 56.60 -3.48 -44.62
CA GLN A 10 57.63 -4.45 -44.28
C GLN A 10 58.07 -4.31 -42.79
N ARG A 11 58.19 -5.47 -42.13
CA ARG A 11 59.29 -5.95 -41.25
C ARG A 11 59.84 -4.99 -40.16
N LYS A 12 59.64 -5.38 -38.89
CA LYS A 12 60.63 -6.05 -38.01
C LYS A 12 61.90 -5.23 -37.74
N MET A 13 62.07 -4.80 -36.48
CA MET A 13 63.17 -5.27 -35.61
C MET A 13 63.02 -4.71 -34.18
N PHE A 14 63.60 -5.44 -33.21
CA PHE A 14 63.75 -5.17 -31.76
C PHE A 14 62.49 -5.46 -30.93
N GLN A 15 62.32 -6.59 -30.23
CA GLN A 15 63.15 -7.30 -29.24
C GLN A 15 63.52 -6.45 -28.01
N ALA A 16 63.02 -6.92 -26.86
CA ALA A 16 63.41 -6.64 -25.47
C ALA A 16 63.13 -5.24 -24.90
N PHE A 17 62.00 -5.13 -24.19
CA PHE A 17 61.93 -4.38 -22.94
C PHE A 17 61.07 -5.18 -21.94
N GLU A 18 61.71 -5.72 -20.91
CA GLU A 18 61.03 -6.18 -19.69
C GLU A 18 60.44 -4.95 -18.98
N GLU A 19 59.12 -4.92 -18.83
CA GLU A 19 58.47 -4.02 -17.88
C GLU A 19 58.53 -4.65 -16.47
N PRO A 20 58.72 -3.84 -15.41
CA PRO A 20 58.87 -4.35 -14.06
C PRO A 20 57.60 -5.05 -13.59
N ASN A 21 57.79 -6.23 -13.01
CA ASN A 21 56.78 -7.06 -12.36
C ASN A 21 56.09 -6.29 -11.21
N ILE A 22 55.00 -5.59 -11.50
CA ILE A 22 54.10 -5.07 -10.48
C ILE A 22 53.25 -6.24 -10.02
N ALA A 23 53.50 -6.73 -8.81
CA ALA A 23 52.70 -7.76 -8.19
C ALA A 23 51.21 -7.32 -8.20
N PRO A 24 50.27 -8.19 -8.62
CA PRO A 24 48.86 -7.85 -8.55
C PRO A 24 48.50 -7.58 -7.10
N ILE A 25 47.97 -6.39 -6.84
CA ILE A 25 47.31 -6.07 -5.58
C ILE A 25 46.25 -7.16 -5.39
N PRO A 26 46.19 -7.85 -4.24
CA PRO A 26 45.16 -8.85 -4.03
C PRO A 26 43.82 -8.13 -4.17
N GLU A 27 43.03 -8.50 -5.19
CA GLU A 27 41.62 -8.12 -5.24
C GLU A 27 41.01 -8.60 -3.93
N GLN A 28 40.66 -7.66 -3.06
CA GLN A 28 39.79 -7.97 -1.94
C GLN A 28 38.53 -8.61 -2.54
N PRO A 29 38.04 -9.72 -1.98
CA PRO A 29 36.84 -10.36 -2.52
C PRO A 29 35.74 -9.31 -2.54
N ALA A 30 35.18 -9.04 -3.73
CA ALA A 30 34.05 -8.16 -3.87
C ALA A 30 32.96 -8.66 -2.93
N PHE A 31 32.60 -7.86 -1.93
CA PHE A 31 31.44 -8.14 -1.09
C PHE A 31 30.25 -8.37 -2.02
N SER A 32 29.52 -9.45 -1.80
CA SER A 32 28.34 -9.72 -2.63
C SER A 32 27.34 -8.58 -2.44
N GLN A 33 26.56 -8.24 -3.46
CA GLN A 33 25.48 -7.24 -3.35
C GLN A 33 24.55 -7.56 -2.16
N GLU A 34 24.38 -8.86 -1.83
CA GLU A 34 23.63 -9.36 -0.68
C GLU A 34 24.27 -9.01 0.68
N ASP A 35 25.61 -8.98 0.77
CA ASP A 35 26.36 -8.55 1.96
C ASP A 35 26.29 -7.02 2.16
N GLU A 36 26.38 -6.24 1.08
CA GLU A 36 26.16 -4.79 1.13
C GLU A 36 24.73 -4.42 1.56
N ASP A 37 23.77 -5.22 1.10
CA ASP A 37 22.34 -5.11 1.33
C ASP A 37 21.97 -5.42 2.78
N ALA A 38 22.46 -6.54 3.34
CA ALA A 38 22.27 -6.89 4.75
C ALA A 38 22.92 -5.85 5.69
N ALA A 39 24.07 -5.30 5.29
CA ALA A 39 24.78 -4.29 6.05
C ALA A 39 24.08 -2.91 6.04
N ALA A 40 23.20 -2.60 5.08
CA ALA A 40 22.61 -1.26 4.97
C ALA A 40 21.76 -0.87 6.19
N LEU A 41 20.89 -1.78 6.66
CA LEU A 41 20.10 -1.52 7.86
C LEU A 41 20.98 -1.49 9.12
N ASP A 42 21.96 -2.38 9.23
CA ASP A 42 22.87 -2.42 10.38
C ASP A 42 23.67 -1.13 10.54
N ARG A 43 24.31 -0.65 9.45
CA ARG A 43 25.05 0.62 9.43
C ARG A 43 24.21 1.82 9.88
N VAL A 44 22.94 1.87 9.46
CA VAL A 44 22.05 2.96 9.87
C VAL A 44 21.73 2.86 11.36
N LEU A 45 21.41 1.67 11.86
CA LEU A 45 21.02 1.45 13.25
C LEU A 45 22.16 1.74 14.24
N GLU A 46 23.42 1.61 13.84
CA GLU A 46 24.60 1.97 14.63
C GLU A 46 24.66 3.47 14.97
N THR A 47 24.17 4.34 14.07
CA THR A 47 24.25 5.80 14.27
C THR A 47 22.90 6.44 14.61
N MET A 48 21.83 5.67 14.57
CA MET A 48 20.47 6.17 14.78
C MET A 48 20.15 6.32 16.27
N THR A 49 19.72 7.52 16.65
CA THR A 49 19.19 7.87 17.97
C THR A 49 17.85 8.59 17.81
N GLY A 50 17.16 8.85 18.92
CA GLY A 50 15.88 9.57 18.90
C GLY A 50 14.69 8.61 18.88
N ASP A 51 13.61 9.02 18.21
CA ASP A 51 12.38 8.24 18.10
C ASP A 51 12.18 7.71 16.67
N LEU A 52 11.94 6.41 16.54
CA LEU A 52 11.55 5.74 15.32
C LEU A 52 10.10 5.25 15.45
N VAL A 53 9.20 5.80 14.64
CA VAL A 53 7.80 5.38 14.59
C VAL A 53 7.59 4.54 13.34
N ILE A 54 7.03 3.34 13.51
CA ILE A 54 6.67 2.45 12.42
C ILE A 54 5.16 2.21 12.49
N LEU A 55 4.46 2.44 11.38
CA LEU A 55 3.01 2.25 11.27
C LEU A 55 2.61 1.55 9.98
N GLY A 56 1.59 0.69 10.12
CA GLY A 56 1.02 -0.09 9.03
C GLY A 56 0.01 0.67 8.18
N GLY A 57 -0.45 0.00 7.12
CA GLY A 57 -1.49 0.49 6.22
C GLY A 57 -2.91 0.18 6.64
N TYR A 58 -3.80 0.18 5.65
CA TYR A 58 -5.18 -0.24 5.79
C TYR A 58 -5.22 -1.68 6.30
N ARG A 59 -5.98 -1.93 7.38
CA ARG A 59 -6.01 -3.22 8.07
C ARG A 59 -4.68 -3.64 8.73
N GLY A 60 -3.72 -2.73 8.80
CA GLY A 60 -2.35 -2.95 9.24
C GLY A 60 -2.12 -2.82 10.74
N SER A 61 -3.16 -2.74 11.57
CA SER A 61 -3.07 -2.73 13.04
C SER A 61 -4.04 -3.74 13.64
N VAL A 62 -3.63 -4.38 14.73
CA VAL A 62 -4.48 -5.31 15.50
C VAL A 62 -5.57 -4.52 16.22
N LEU A 63 -6.84 -4.90 16.02
CA LEU A 63 -7.98 -4.30 16.75
C LEU A 63 -8.49 -5.25 17.83
N ARG A 64 -8.82 -4.70 18.99
CA ARG A 64 -9.27 -5.42 20.18
C ARG A 64 -10.53 -4.79 20.75
N SER A 65 -11.34 -5.57 21.45
CA SER A 65 -12.40 -5.02 22.29
C SER A 65 -11.82 -4.08 23.34
N ALA A 66 -12.49 -2.96 23.59
CA ALA A 66 -12.19 -2.07 24.70
C ALA A 66 -12.55 -2.70 26.05
N GLU A 67 -13.50 -3.64 26.08
CA GLU A 67 -13.84 -4.39 27.28
C GLU A 67 -12.75 -5.40 27.63
N ALA A 68 -12.39 -5.47 28.92
CA ALA A 68 -11.48 -6.48 29.43
C ALA A 68 -12.06 -7.90 29.15
N PRO A 69 -11.25 -8.88 28.71
CA PRO A 69 -9.78 -8.92 28.67
C PRO A 69 -9.16 -8.44 27.33
N HIS A 70 -9.79 -7.52 26.61
CA HIS A 70 -9.32 -6.97 25.34
C HIS A 70 -9.12 -8.03 24.25
N HIS A 71 -10.18 -8.83 24.05
CA HIS A 71 -10.23 -9.86 23.01
C HIS A 71 -9.92 -9.28 21.64
N GLN A 72 -9.09 -9.99 20.87
CA GLN A 72 -8.72 -9.57 19.52
C GLN A 72 -9.89 -9.77 18.57
N LEU A 73 -10.31 -8.68 17.91
CA LEU A 73 -11.38 -8.66 16.92
C LEU A 73 -10.80 -8.77 15.49
N TRP A 74 -9.62 -8.20 15.28
CA TRP A 74 -8.92 -8.21 14.00
C TRP A 74 -7.47 -8.67 14.17
N ALA A 75 -7.20 -9.89 13.72
CA ALA A 75 -5.99 -10.35 13.04
C ALA A 75 -6.07 -11.88 12.84
N PRO A 76 -5.65 -12.42 11.70
CA PRO A 76 -6.11 -13.72 11.17
C PRO A 76 -5.63 -15.00 11.89
N VAL A 77 -4.84 -14.92 12.96
CA VAL A 77 -3.98 -16.06 13.37
C VAL A 77 -4.61 -17.04 14.38
N LYS A 78 -5.79 -16.75 14.95
CA LYS A 78 -6.46 -17.68 15.89
C LYS A 78 -7.95 -17.84 15.62
N VAL A 79 -8.31 -17.99 14.35
CA VAL A 79 -9.70 -18.16 13.90
C VAL A 79 -9.98 -19.66 13.72
N GLY A 80 -9.91 -20.42 14.83
CA GLY A 80 -10.19 -21.86 14.87
C GLY A 80 -11.50 -22.16 15.62
N LEU A 81 -12.45 -22.76 14.92
CA LEU A 81 -13.57 -23.59 15.40
C LEU A 81 -14.62 -23.05 16.39
N ASN A 82 -14.57 -21.80 16.88
CA ASN A 82 -15.69 -21.26 17.68
C ASN A 82 -15.78 -19.72 17.76
N LEU A 83 -15.71 -19.02 16.61
CA LEU A 83 -15.77 -17.56 16.63
C LEU A 83 -17.18 -17.05 16.85
N ARG A 84 -17.36 -16.39 18.00
CA ARG A 84 -18.32 -15.30 18.13
C ARG A 84 -18.09 -14.33 16.97
N LYS A 85 -19.18 -13.90 16.32
CA LYS A 85 -19.17 -12.88 15.25
C LYS A 85 -18.47 -11.63 15.78
N ALA A 86 -17.22 -11.40 15.41
CA ALA A 86 -16.57 -10.12 15.66
C ALA A 86 -17.12 -9.13 14.63
N ASP A 87 -17.88 -8.15 15.11
CA ASP A 87 -18.40 -7.08 14.27
C ASP A 87 -17.33 -5.99 14.12
N LEU A 88 -16.92 -5.73 12.87
CA LEU A 88 -15.96 -4.69 12.52
C LEU A 88 -16.63 -3.46 11.92
N GLU A 89 -17.96 -3.44 11.82
CA GLU A 89 -18.71 -2.29 11.33
C GLU A 89 -18.44 -1.05 12.21
N VAL A 90 -18.35 0.10 11.57
CA VAL A 90 -18.36 1.40 12.23
C VAL A 90 -19.73 1.99 12.00
N GLY A 91 -20.37 2.52 13.03
CA GLY A 91 -21.65 3.18 12.84
C GLY A 91 -21.54 4.35 11.83
N LEU A 92 -22.65 4.60 11.14
CA LEU A 92 -22.69 5.53 10.02
C LEU A 92 -22.91 6.99 10.45
N ASP A 93 -23.06 7.27 11.74
CA ASP A 93 -23.22 8.62 12.25
C ASP A 93 -21.85 9.18 12.71
N PRO A 94 -21.62 10.50 12.68
CA PRO A 94 -20.36 11.10 13.11
C PRO A 94 -19.94 10.70 14.53
N GLU A 95 -20.89 10.62 15.45
CA GLU A 95 -20.66 10.31 16.87
C GLU A 95 -20.15 8.86 17.08
N ASP A 96 -20.40 7.98 16.10
CA ASP A 96 -20.00 6.57 16.15
C ASP A 96 -18.48 6.38 16.05
N GLU A 97 -17.74 7.30 15.42
CA GLU A 97 -16.27 7.25 15.40
C GLU A 97 -15.64 7.94 16.60
N GLU A 98 -16.28 8.97 17.15
CA GLU A 98 -15.78 9.71 18.32
C GLU A 98 -15.72 8.82 19.57
N THR A 99 -16.73 7.96 19.73
CA THR A 99 -16.83 7.03 20.86
C THR A 99 -16.20 5.66 20.60
N MET A 100 -15.55 5.46 19.44
CA MET A 100 -15.10 4.13 19.03
C MET A 100 -14.14 3.48 20.04
N GLU A 101 -13.27 4.25 20.69
CA GLU A 101 -12.31 3.73 21.68
C GLU A 101 -12.98 3.15 22.94
N GLN A 102 -14.28 3.43 23.17
CA GLN A 102 -15.05 2.79 24.23
C GLN A 102 -15.47 1.35 23.89
N ARG A 103 -15.38 0.96 22.60
CA ARG A 103 -15.79 -0.36 22.09
C ARG A 103 -14.64 -1.12 21.48
N ILE A 104 -13.79 -0.45 20.70
CA ILE A 104 -12.67 -1.06 19.97
C ILE A 104 -11.45 -0.17 20.10
N ILE A 105 -10.35 -0.76 20.57
CA ILE A 105 -9.06 -0.09 20.72
C ILE A 105 -8.02 -0.72 19.80
N PRO A 106 -7.14 0.09 19.16
CA PRO A 106 -5.99 -0.44 18.47
C PRO A 106 -4.90 -0.87 19.46
N SER A 107 -4.06 -1.81 19.05
CA SER A 107 -2.86 -2.21 19.78
C SER A 107 -1.62 -1.75 19.01
N GLY A 108 -0.82 -2.68 18.46
CA GLY A 108 0.28 -2.38 17.55
C GLY A 108 -0.05 -2.69 16.09
N MET A 109 0.93 -2.44 15.23
CA MET A 109 0.96 -2.89 13.85
C MET A 109 0.76 -4.41 13.77
N LEU A 110 0.03 -4.86 12.76
CA LEU A 110 -0.05 -6.26 12.40
C LEU A 110 1.29 -6.70 11.80
N GLN A 111 2.12 -7.38 12.60
CA GLN A 111 3.50 -7.68 12.21
C GLN A 111 3.65 -8.93 11.33
N ASN A 112 2.64 -9.79 11.27
CA ASN A 112 2.64 -11.01 10.47
C ASN A 112 1.23 -11.58 10.27
N ILE A 113 1.05 -12.38 9.22
CA ILE A 113 -0.15 -13.19 8.99
C ILE A 113 0.28 -14.64 8.79
N GLY A 114 -0.01 -15.49 9.77
CA GLY A 114 0.52 -16.86 9.79
C GLY A 114 2.06 -16.85 9.63
N PRO A 115 2.61 -17.53 8.62
CA PRO A 115 4.05 -17.54 8.34
C PRO A 115 4.55 -16.28 7.60
N ILE A 116 3.66 -15.45 7.06
CA ILE A 116 4.05 -14.28 6.26
C ILE A 116 4.51 -13.16 7.19
N ASP A 117 5.75 -12.74 7.00
CA ASP A 117 6.36 -11.61 7.71
C ASP A 117 5.95 -10.29 7.03
N ILE A 118 5.24 -9.43 7.78
CA ILE A 118 4.88 -8.08 7.32
C ILE A 118 5.96 -7.11 7.79
N SER A 119 6.23 -7.10 9.09
CA SER A 119 7.21 -6.22 9.73
C SER A 119 7.86 -6.81 10.98
N ARG A 120 7.54 -8.06 11.35
CA ARG A 120 8.06 -8.68 12.58
C ARG A 120 9.59 -8.75 12.57
N LYS A 121 10.21 -9.13 11.45
CA LYS A 121 11.68 -9.16 11.33
C LYS A 121 12.29 -7.76 11.47
N LEU A 122 11.66 -6.73 10.90
CA LEU A 122 12.10 -5.33 11.03
C LEU A 122 12.10 -4.91 12.50
N PHE A 123 10.97 -5.06 13.19
CA PHE A 123 10.86 -4.72 14.61
C PHE A 123 11.88 -5.48 15.47
N LYS A 124 12.07 -6.79 15.22
CA LYS A 124 13.07 -7.60 15.92
C LYS A 124 14.48 -7.04 15.73
N LYS A 125 14.85 -6.70 14.49
CA LYS A 125 16.17 -6.17 14.14
C LYS A 125 16.43 -4.81 14.79
N VAL A 126 15.51 -3.85 14.61
CA VAL A 126 15.64 -2.49 15.16
C VAL A 126 15.70 -2.53 16.69
N ARG A 127 14.83 -3.29 17.37
CA ARG A 127 14.84 -3.38 18.84
C ARG A 127 16.08 -4.10 19.39
N SER A 128 16.77 -4.88 18.56
CA SER A 128 17.98 -5.61 18.96
C SER A 128 19.27 -4.81 18.81
N CYS A 129 19.25 -3.64 18.15
CA CYS A 129 20.45 -2.84 17.97
C CYS A 129 20.92 -2.23 19.30
N GLU A 130 22.21 -1.90 19.37
CA GLU A 130 22.84 -1.36 20.59
C GLU A 130 22.16 -0.06 21.06
N ASN A 131 21.87 0.87 20.15
CA ASN A 131 21.21 2.13 20.50
C ASN A 131 19.81 1.91 21.08
N ALA A 132 19.06 0.91 20.61
CA ALA A 132 17.76 0.57 21.17
C ALA A 132 17.87 -0.06 22.57
N ARG A 133 18.82 -0.99 22.74
CA ARG A 133 19.08 -1.64 24.04
C ARG A 133 19.54 -0.66 25.12
N ASN A 134 20.30 0.35 24.72
CA ASN A 134 20.80 1.39 25.62
C ASN A 134 19.85 2.60 25.76
N GLY A 135 18.64 2.54 25.20
CA GLY A 135 17.63 3.60 25.30
C GLY A 135 17.89 4.86 24.48
N LYS A 136 18.97 4.90 23.69
CA LYS A 136 19.31 6.03 22.79
C LYS A 136 18.34 6.12 21.60
N LEU A 137 17.86 4.97 21.13
CA LEU A 137 16.83 4.83 20.09
C LEU A 137 15.55 4.25 20.70
N ARG A 138 14.43 4.94 20.53
CA ARG A 138 13.12 4.51 21.02
C ARG A 138 12.26 4.08 19.84
N VAL A 139 11.83 2.82 19.85
CA VAL A 139 11.07 2.20 18.74
C VAL A 139 9.60 2.15 19.11
N TRP A 140 8.79 2.91 18.37
CA TRP A 140 7.35 3.01 18.58
C TRP A 140 6.60 2.19 17.53
N ASP A 141 5.84 1.21 18.02
CA ASP A 141 4.90 0.42 17.22
C ASP A 141 3.54 1.11 17.25
N TYR A 142 3.27 1.95 16.25
CA TYR A 142 2.07 2.80 16.23
C TYR A 142 0.91 2.07 15.54
N GLY A 143 0.02 1.50 16.35
CA GLY A 143 -1.26 0.97 15.90
C GLY A 143 -2.36 2.03 15.95
N TYR A 144 -3.25 2.01 14.97
CA TYR A 144 -4.40 2.91 14.89
C TYR A 144 -5.63 2.18 14.36
N ASP A 145 -6.82 2.71 14.65
CA ASP A 145 -8.05 2.16 14.10
C ASP A 145 -8.24 2.61 12.65
N TRP A 146 -7.67 1.84 11.74
CA TRP A 146 -7.67 2.08 10.29
C TRP A 146 -9.06 2.18 9.66
N ARG A 147 -10.16 2.02 10.41
CA ARG A 147 -11.55 2.13 9.95
C ARG A 147 -12.10 3.56 10.01
N LEU A 148 -11.56 4.41 10.87
CA LEU A 148 -12.09 5.74 11.21
C LEU A 148 -11.80 6.80 10.13
N SER A 149 -12.33 8.02 10.27
CA SER A 149 -12.08 9.07 9.28
C SER A 149 -10.59 9.45 9.20
N PRO A 150 -10.04 9.70 8.00
CA PRO A 150 -8.63 10.10 7.85
C PRO A 150 -8.24 11.36 8.62
N HIS A 151 -9.15 12.33 8.77
CA HIS A 151 -8.91 13.53 9.57
C HIS A 151 -8.74 13.20 11.06
N LEU A 152 -9.64 12.39 11.64
CA LEU A 152 -9.53 11.97 13.05
C LEU A 152 -8.24 11.19 13.29
N LEU A 153 -7.88 10.30 12.36
CA LEU A 153 -6.61 9.55 12.44
C LEU A 153 -5.39 10.47 12.40
N SER A 154 -5.43 11.53 11.59
CA SER A 154 -4.35 12.52 11.52
C SER A 154 -4.24 13.33 12.81
N GLN A 155 -5.36 13.74 13.40
CA GLN A 155 -5.38 14.41 14.71
C GLN A 155 -4.84 13.50 15.82
N LYS A 156 -5.23 12.22 15.85
CA LYS A 156 -4.71 11.23 16.81
C LYS A 156 -3.21 11.00 16.61
N MET A 157 -2.72 10.99 15.38
CA MET A 157 -1.29 10.88 15.09
C MET A 157 -0.51 12.12 15.53
N ILE A 158 -1.03 13.33 15.32
CA ILE A 158 -0.45 14.58 15.85
C ILE A 158 -0.31 14.48 17.37
N ALA A 159 -1.42 14.18 18.07
CA ALA A 159 -1.44 14.10 19.52
C ALA A 159 -0.48 13.02 20.08
N PHE A 160 -0.24 11.95 19.32
CA PHE A 160 0.77 10.95 19.65
C PHE A 160 2.19 11.49 19.45
N LEU A 161 2.48 12.07 18.28
CA LEU A 161 3.81 12.58 17.94
C LEU A 161 4.25 13.71 18.88
N GLU A 162 3.35 14.61 19.28
CA GLU A 162 3.64 15.72 20.22
C GLU A 162 4.16 15.24 21.58
N LYS A 163 3.78 14.03 21.99
CA LYS A 163 4.18 13.44 23.28
C LYS A 163 5.51 12.69 23.22
N LEU A 164 6.10 12.53 22.03
CA LEU A 164 7.35 11.81 21.88
C LEU A 164 8.53 12.61 22.45
N PRO A 165 9.53 11.95 23.08
CA PRO A 165 10.68 12.64 23.65
C PRO A 165 11.46 13.56 22.68
N SER A 166 11.57 13.18 21.40
CA SER A 166 12.18 14.02 20.33
C SER A 166 11.40 15.29 19.97
N ASN A 167 10.13 15.38 20.40
CA ASN A 167 9.23 16.50 20.11
C ASN A 167 8.94 17.38 21.33
N LEU A 168 9.39 16.98 22.52
CA LEU A 168 9.25 17.81 23.71
C LEU A 168 10.13 19.08 23.61
N PRO A 169 9.73 20.21 24.22
CA PRO A 169 10.49 21.45 24.17
C PRO A 169 11.93 21.34 24.71
N ALA A 170 12.16 20.46 25.68
CA ALA A 170 13.46 20.21 26.28
C ALA A 170 14.36 19.24 25.48
N SER A 171 13.89 18.77 24.31
CA SER A 171 14.62 17.78 23.52
C SER A 171 15.88 18.38 22.90
N GLN A 172 16.99 17.66 23.04
CA GLN A 172 18.22 17.96 22.33
C GLN A 172 18.15 17.43 20.89
N GLU A 173 18.96 17.99 19.99
CA GLU A 173 19.06 17.47 18.63
C GLU A 173 19.52 15.99 18.62
N PRO A 174 18.99 15.14 17.72
CA PRO A 174 18.04 15.46 16.66
C PRO A 174 16.58 15.60 17.14
N ARG A 175 15.93 16.72 16.81
CA ARG A 175 14.49 16.93 17.05
C ARG A 175 13.63 16.33 15.95
N GLY A 176 12.44 15.86 16.32
CA GLY A 176 11.50 15.20 15.41
C GLY A 176 11.64 13.68 15.37
N ALA A 177 10.52 12.99 15.15
CA ALA A 177 10.51 11.54 14.98
C ALA A 177 10.83 11.13 13.53
N LEU A 178 11.59 10.04 13.34
CA LEU A 178 11.69 9.39 12.05
C LEU A 178 10.48 8.47 11.87
N VAL A 179 9.69 8.66 10.84
CA VAL A 179 8.46 7.89 10.61
C VAL A 179 8.58 7.02 9.37
N VAL A 180 8.37 5.71 9.52
CA VAL A 180 8.29 4.73 8.43
C VAL A 180 6.84 4.29 8.26
N ALA A 181 6.18 4.80 7.22
CA ALA A 181 4.73 4.72 7.04
C ALA A 181 4.37 3.87 5.82
N HIS A 182 3.63 2.78 6.05
CA HIS A 182 3.20 1.87 4.99
C HIS A 182 1.78 2.18 4.48
N SER A 183 1.59 2.16 3.16
CA SER A 183 0.28 2.22 2.50
C SER A 183 -0.61 3.37 3.03
N LEU A 184 -1.83 3.08 3.54
CA LEU A 184 -2.72 4.08 4.17
C LEU A 184 -2.03 4.93 5.25
N GLY A 185 -1.17 4.32 6.06
CA GLY A 185 -0.45 5.02 7.13
C GLY A 185 0.39 6.16 6.57
N GLY A 186 0.88 6.03 5.33
CA GLY A 186 1.57 7.10 4.61
C GLY A 186 0.67 8.25 4.17
N LEU A 187 -0.61 8.00 3.83
CA LEU A 187 -1.57 9.07 3.54
C LEU A 187 -1.88 9.87 4.81
N ILE A 188 -2.13 9.18 5.93
CA ILE A 188 -2.31 9.83 7.24
C ILE A 188 -1.06 10.63 7.62
N THR A 189 0.13 10.01 7.50
CA THR A 189 1.40 10.69 7.80
C THR A 189 1.60 11.93 6.94
N ARG A 190 1.29 11.89 5.63
CA ARG A 190 1.42 13.05 4.74
C ARG A 190 0.49 14.20 5.13
N HIS A 191 -0.74 13.90 5.52
CA HIS A 191 -1.66 14.90 6.04
C HIS A 191 -1.10 15.58 7.30
N VAL A 192 -0.52 14.80 8.21
CA VAL A 192 0.14 15.32 9.41
C VAL A 192 1.37 16.16 9.07
N VAL A 193 2.21 15.73 8.13
CA VAL A 193 3.36 16.51 7.64
C VAL A 193 2.92 17.87 7.09
N ASN A 194 1.76 17.96 6.43
CA ASN A 194 1.21 19.23 5.93
C ASN A 194 0.65 20.14 7.02
N GLN A 195 0.46 19.65 8.24
CA GLN A 195 -0.03 20.44 9.38
C GLN A 195 1.09 20.79 10.37
N ARG A 196 1.92 19.80 10.68
CA ARG A 196 2.95 19.85 11.73
C ARG A 196 4.25 19.21 11.24
N PRO A 197 4.91 19.79 10.21
CA PRO A 197 6.16 19.25 9.69
C PRO A 197 7.29 19.26 10.73
N ASP A 198 7.19 20.11 11.76
CA ASP A 198 8.12 20.22 12.90
C ASP A 198 8.22 18.95 13.75
N LEU A 199 7.22 18.07 13.71
CA LEU A 199 7.19 16.83 14.49
C LEU A 199 8.05 15.70 13.90
N PHE A 200 8.69 15.93 12.74
CA PHE A 200 9.39 14.92 11.97
C PHE A 200 10.87 15.25 11.76
N SER A 201 11.74 14.26 11.99
CA SER A 201 13.14 14.32 11.56
C SER A 201 13.35 13.71 10.16
N GLY A 202 12.38 12.92 9.68
CA GLY A 202 12.37 12.33 8.35
C GLY A 202 11.13 11.45 8.16
N VAL A 203 10.78 11.18 6.90
CA VAL A 203 9.66 10.29 6.56
C VAL A 203 10.04 9.32 5.45
N VAL A 204 9.77 8.03 5.66
CA VAL A 204 9.89 6.97 4.66
C VAL A 204 8.50 6.48 4.30
N TYR A 205 8.05 6.76 3.07
CA TYR A 205 6.77 6.27 2.55
C TYR A 205 6.95 4.93 1.86
N VAL A 206 6.23 3.89 2.29
CA VAL A 206 6.35 2.53 1.75
C VAL A 206 5.07 2.13 1.05
N GLY A 207 5.09 2.06 -0.29
CA GLY A 207 3.95 1.65 -1.10
C GLY A 207 2.72 2.56 -0.94
N VAL A 208 2.91 3.86 -0.76
CA VAL A 208 1.81 4.78 -0.41
C VAL A 208 1.04 5.20 -1.67
N PRO A 209 -0.25 4.85 -1.82
CA PRO A 209 -0.98 5.07 -3.05
C PRO A 209 -1.43 6.52 -3.23
N GLN A 210 -1.22 7.09 -4.42
CA GLN A 210 -1.98 8.26 -4.86
C GLN A 210 -3.43 7.89 -5.17
N ARG A 211 -3.68 6.70 -5.71
CA ARG A 211 -4.99 6.07 -5.83
C ARG A 211 -4.86 4.55 -5.77
N CYS A 212 -5.93 3.85 -5.42
CA CYS A 212 -5.98 2.38 -5.41
C CYS A 212 -7.41 1.91 -5.72
N ILE A 213 -7.66 1.51 -6.97
CA ILE A 213 -9.00 1.07 -7.41
C ILE A 213 -9.37 -0.32 -6.90
N ASN A 214 -8.43 -1.08 -6.34
CA ASN A 214 -8.67 -2.42 -5.80
C ASN A 214 -9.67 -2.43 -4.65
N VAL A 215 -9.97 -1.28 -4.04
CA VAL A 215 -11.00 -1.17 -2.98
C VAL A 215 -12.43 -1.29 -3.51
N LEU A 216 -12.66 -1.05 -4.80
CA LEU A 216 -13.99 -1.03 -5.40
C LEU A 216 -14.64 -2.43 -5.45
N GLY A 217 -13.83 -3.49 -5.66
CA GLY A 217 -14.30 -4.87 -5.62
C GLY A 217 -14.89 -5.24 -4.25
N PRO A 218 -14.11 -5.11 -3.15
CA PRO A 218 -14.60 -5.32 -1.78
C PRO A 218 -15.80 -4.47 -1.37
N LEU A 219 -15.87 -3.21 -1.84
CA LEU A 219 -17.04 -2.35 -1.60
C LEU A 219 -18.32 -2.89 -2.24
N ARG A 220 -18.21 -3.56 -3.40
CA ARG A 220 -19.36 -4.12 -4.11
C ARG A 220 -19.71 -5.54 -3.64
N ASN A 221 -18.71 -6.39 -3.49
CA ASN A 221 -18.88 -7.83 -3.34
C ASN A 221 -18.59 -8.33 -1.91
N GLY A 222 -18.05 -7.48 -1.03
CA GLY A 222 -17.42 -7.92 0.20
C GLY A 222 -16.06 -8.56 -0.04
N ASP A 223 -15.41 -8.99 1.04
CA ASP A 223 -14.06 -9.53 1.02
C ASP A 223 -13.98 -10.81 1.86
N ALA A 224 -13.37 -11.85 1.30
CA ALA A 224 -13.20 -13.15 1.92
C ALA A 224 -11.85 -13.21 2.64
N VAL A 225 -11.78 -12.79 3.91
CA VAL A 225 -10.51 -12.89 4.65
C VAL A 225 -10.27 -14.34 5.08
N LEU A 226 -9.26 -14.98 4.48
CA LEU A 226 -8.97 -16.41 4.64
C LEU A 226 -10.17 -17.30 4.26
N PHE A 227 -10.95 -17.71 5.25
CA PHE A 227 -12.11 -18.61 5.12
C PHE A 227 -13.40 -17.98 5.67
N ASN A 228 -13.38 -16.68 6.02
CA ASN A 228 -14.52 -16.01 6.63
C ASN A 228 -15.01 -14.83 5.79
N GLU A 229 -16.00 -15.11 4.96
CA GLU A 229 -16.72 -14.13 4.13
C GLU A 229 -17.67 -13.23 4.93
N LYS A 230 -17.88 -13.51 6.23
CA LYS A 230 -18.84 -12.78 7.07
C LYS A 230 -18.22 -11.61 7.85
N ILE A 231 -16.89 -11.50 7.89
CA ILE A 231 -16.21 -10.44 8.67
C ILE A 231 -16.15 -9.13 7.89
N LEU A 232 -15.89 -9.17 6.58
CA LEU A 232 -15.73 -7.99 5.74
C LEU A 232 -16.76 -7.99 4.61
N THR A 233 -18.04 -8.00 4.97
CA THR A 233 -19.14 -7.86 4.00
C THR A 233 -19.04 -6.52 3.27
N ALA A 234 -19.79 -6.36 2.18
CA ALA A 234 -19.90 -5.08 1.48
C ALA A 234 -20.37 -3.95 2.42
N GLN A 235 -21.31 -4.24 3.33
CA GLN A 235 -21.78 -3.30 4.35
C GLN A 235 -20.66 -2.90 5.32
N VAL A 236 -19.86 -3.85 5.80
CA VAL A 236 -18.73 -3.54 6.67
C VAL A 236 -17.75 -2.65 5.92
N ASN A 237 -17.32 -3.00 4.69
CA ASN A 237 -16.40 -2.17 3.91
C ASN A 237 -16.95 -0.77 3.63
N PHE A 238 -18.25 -0.66 3.36
CA PHE A 238 -18.96 0.61 3.17
C PHE A 238 -18.88 1.50 4.41
N SER A 239 -18.91 0.93 5.61
CA SER A 239 -18.81 1.68 6.86
C SER A 239 -17.41 2.24 7.17
N LEU A 240 -16.38 1.69 6.53
CA LEU A 240 -14.98 2.05 6.76
C LEU A 240 -14.64 3.35 6.02
N ARG A 241 -14.52 4.45 6.77
CA ARG A 241 -14.35 5.81 6.21
C ARG A 241 -13.05 5.98 5.43
N THR A 242 -11.98 5.29 5.82
CA THR A 242 -10.69 5.31 5.10
C THR A 242 -10.72 4.61 3.74
N THR A 243 -11.66 3.70 3.48
CA THR A 243 -11.78 3.01 2.18
C THR A 243 -11.94 4.03 1.04
N PHE A 244 -12.69 5.10 1.30
CA PHE A 244 -12.96 6.13 0.31
C PHE A 244 -11.71 6.98 -0.01
N ALA A 245 -10.68 7.01 0.85
CA ALA A 245 -9.46 7.80 0.65
C ALA A 245 -8.56 7.29 -0.50
N PHE A 246 -8.86 6.11 -1.02
CA PHE A 246 -8.16 5.49 -2.14
C PHE A 246 -8.77 5.80 -3.51
N LEU A 247 -9.96 6.42 -3.53
CA LEU A 247 -10.72 6.62 -4.76
C LEU A 247 -9.99 7.56 -5.73
N PRO A 248 -10.02 7.26 -7.04
CA PRO A 248 -9.44 8.14 -8.05
C PRO A 248 -10.14 9.50 -8.10
N GLU A 249 -9.36 10.58 -8.01
CA GLU A 249 -9.87 11.95 -8.17
C GLU A 249 -10.15 12.29 -9.64
N ASP A 250 -9.48 11.63 -10.58
CA ASP A 250 -9.65 11.82 -12.03
C ASP A 250 -10.79 10.96 -12.62
N GLY A 251 -11.44 10.15 -11.78
CA GLY A 251 -12.54 9.27 -12.14
C GLY A 251 -12.16 8.05 -12.99
N PHE A 252 -10.87 7.82 -13.22
CA PHE A 252 -10.42 6.72 -14.08
C PHE A 252 -10.52 5.37 -13.37
N CYS A 253 -11.20 4.42 -14.00
CA CYS A 253 -11.26 3.02 -13.55
C CYS A 253 -11.71 2.08 -14.66
N PHE A 254 -12.73 2.48 -15.44
CA PHE A 254 -13.35 1.64 -16.45
C PHE A 254 -12.87 2.03 -17.85
N ILE A 255 -12.67 1.03 -18.70
CA ILE A 255 -12.37 1.21 -20.12
C ILE A 255 -13.29 0.32 -20.95
N ASP A 256 -13.69 0.79 -22.13
CA ASP A 256 -14.44 -0.04 -23.05
C ASP A 256 -13.59 -1.21 -23.56
N LYS A 257 -14.18 -2.40 -23.59
CA LYS A 257 -13.48 -3.63 -23.96
C LYS A 257 -12.98 -3.61 -25.42
N ASP A 258 -13.70 -2.95 -26.33
CA ASP A 258 -13.44 -3.01 -27.77
C ASP A 258 -12.70 -1.75 -28.23
N THR A 259 -13.25 -0.57 -27.96
CA THR A 259 -12.74 0.74 -28.40
C THR A 259 -11.58 1.28 -27.55
N LYS A 260 -11.41 0.76 -26.33
CA LYS A 260 -10.47 1.26 -25.31
C LYS A 260 -10.76 2.67 -24.81
N GLU A 261 -11.95 3.21 -25.08
CA GLU A 261 -12.40 4.50 -24.55
C GLU A 261 -12.45 4.46 -23.01
N GLU A 262 -12.02 5.55 -22.35
CA GLU A 262 -12.09 5.67 -20.88
C GLU A 262 -13.50 6.06 -20.43
N TYR A 263 -14.11 5.26 -19.55
CA TYR A 263 -15.35 5.61 -18.89
C TYR A 263 -15.08 6.16 -17.49
N ARG A 264 -14.88 7.49 -17.45
CA ARG A 264 -14.70 8.21 -16.18
C ARG A 264 -16.02 8.32 -15.41
N ILE A 265 -15.92 8.17 -14.09
CA ILE A 265 -16.99 8.28 -13.10
C ILE A 265 -16.52 9.20 -11.98
N ASP A 266 -17.37 10.09 -11.47
CA ASP A 266 -17.04 10.85 -10.27
C ASP A 266 -17.24 9.98 -9.01
N PHE A 267 -16.17 9.35 -8.55
CA PHE A 267 -16.18 8.55 -7.32
C PHE A 267 -16.46 9.37 -6.05
N HIS A 268 -16.46 10.70 -6.12
CA HIS A 268 -16.83 11.58 -5.01
C HIS A 268 -18.26 12.13 -5.15
N SER A 269 -19.04 11.65 -6.13
CA SER A 269 -20.47 11.94 -6.28
C SER A 269 -21.32 10.76 -5.83
N ALA A 270 -22.12 10.95 -4.78
CA ALA A 270 -23.06 9.92 -4.32
C ALA A 270 -24.09 9.54 -5.42
N ASP A 271 -24.41 10.46 -6.32
CA ASP A 271 -25.35 10.19 -7.42
C ASP A 271 -24.74 9.23 -8.45
N ASP A 272 -23.43 9.32 -8.71
CA ASP A 272 -22.72 8.36 -9.56
C ASP A 272 -22.62 6.98 -8.89
N TRP A 273 -22.44 6.92 -7.57
CA TRP A 273 -22.48 5.65 -6.83
C TRP A 273 -23.83 4.95 -6.95
N ILE A 274 -24.92 5.71 -6.91
CA ILE A 274 -26.29 5.22 -7.11
C ILE A 274 -26.47 4.78 -8.57
N LYS A 275 -26.13 5.65 -9.52
CA LYS A 275 -26.29 5.42 -10.96
C LYS A 275 -25.58 4.14 -11.41
N TYR A 276 -24.34 3.97 -10.98
CA TYR A 276 -23.49 2.83 -11.36
C TYR A 276 -23.49 1.68 -10.36
N ARG A 277 -24.35 1.74 -9.32
CA ARG A 277 -24.56 0.67 -8.33
C ARG A 277 -23.26 0.11 -7.76
N LEU A 278 -22.37 1.03 -7.35
CA LEU A 278 -21.00 0.70 -6.94
C LEU A 278 -20.94 -0.05 -5.61
N CYS A 279 -21.98 0.05 -4.78
CA CYS A 279 -22.07 -0.65 -3.51
C CYS A 279 -23.53 -1.05 -3.17
N PRO A 280 -23.78 -2.30 -2.74
CA PRO A 280 -25.12 -2.77 -2.39
C PRO A 280 -25.71 -2.07 -1.16
N ALA A 281 -24.91 -1.33 -0.37
CA ALA A 281 -25.42 -0.51 0.73
C ALA A 281 -26.29 0.66 0.23
N THR A 282 -26.08 1.15 -0.99
CA THR A 282 -26.97 2.13 -1.62
C THR A 282 -27.94 1.45 -2.58
N ASP A 283 -27.42 0.67 -3.53
CA ASP A 283 -28.22 0.04 -4.58
C ASP A 283 -27.56 -1.29 -5.01
N THR A 284 -28.31 -2.38 -4.97
CA THR A 284 -27.85 -3.71 -5.41
C THR A 284 -27.49 -3.68 -6.89
N ALA A 285 -26.40 -4.34 -7.28
CA ALA A 285 -26.02 -4.49 -8.68
C ALA A 285 -27.13 -5.12 -9.53
N LEU A 286 -27.23 -4.71 -10.80
CA LEU A 286 -28.13 -5.36 -11.76
C LEU A 286 -27.63 -6.79 -12.09
N PRO A 287 -28.52 -7.69 -12.54
CA PRO A 287 -28.13 -9.02 -13.02
C PRO A 287 -27.05 -8.94 -14.10
N ALA A 288 -26.14 -9.91 -14.20
CA ALA A 288 -25.05 -9.87 -15.18
C ALA A 288 -25.56 -9.63 -16.63
N LEU A 289 -24.89 -8.75 -17.40
CA LEU A 289 -25.28 -8.47 -18.78
C LEU A 289 -25.02 -9.66 -19.70
N ASN A 290 -23.90 -10.34 -19.46
CA ASN A 290 -23.53 -11.53 -20.22
C ASN A 290 -23.44 -12.71 -19.24
N PRO A 291 -24.57 -13.29 -18.83
CA PRO A 291 -24.56 -14.44 -17.93
C PRO A 291 -23.79 -15.57 -18.63
N LYS A 292 -22.57 -15.85 -18.17
CA LYS A 292 -21.84 -17.04 -18.58
C LYS A 292 -22.75 -18.23 -18.26
N PRO A 293 -23.04 -19.13 -19.22
CA PRO A 293 -23.90 -20.27 -18.95
C PRO A 293 -23.35 -21.00 -17.73
N ALA A 294 -24.18 -21.19 -16.71
CA ALA A 294 -23.77 -21.87 -15.50
C ALA A 294 -23.20 -23.23 -15.92
N THR A 295 -21.90 -23.43 -15.76
CA THR A 295 -21.32 -24.76 -15.71
C THR A 295 -21.81 -25.40 -14.41
N GLY A 296 -23.09 -25.78 -14.41
CA GLY A 296 -23.70 -26.56 -13.37
C GLY A 296 -23.00 -27.91 -13.33
N PHE A 297 -22.84 -28.42 -12.11
CA PHE A 297 -22.34 -29.75 -11.79
C PHE A 297 -23.12 -30.92 -12.45
N GLY A 298 -24.08 -30.67 -13.34
CA GLY A 298 -24.91 -31.66 -14.03
C GLY A 298 -24.42 -32.12 -15.41
N SER A 299 -23.35 -31.56 -15.97
CA SER A 299 -22.85 -31.94 -17.32
C SER A 299 -21.59 -32.85 -17.31
N ILE A 300 -21.02 -33.15 -16.13
CA ILE A 300 -19.81 -34.00 -16.01
C ILE A 300 -20.15 -35.52 -15.96
N LEU A 301 -21.43 -35.91 -16.06
CA LEU A 301 -21.85 -37.33 -16.04
C LEU A 301 -22.44 -37.88 -17.35
N ARG A 302 -22.29 -37.18 -18.49
CA ARG A 302 -22.62 -37.76 -19.81
C ARG A 302 -21.56 -37.45 -20.87
N ASN A 303 -20.33 -37.91 -20.66
CA ASN A 303 -19.55 -38.57 -21.72
C ASN A 303 -18.29 -39.20 -21.12
N ARG A 304 -18.42 -40.39 -20.53
CA ARG A 304 -17.30 -41.30 -20.33
C ARG A 304 -17.51 -42.52 -21.21
N SER A 305 -17.16 -42.38 -22.48
CA SER A 305 -16.84 -43.49 -23.36
C SER A 305 -15.91 -43.03 -24.47
N SER A 306 -14.66 -43.51 -24.43
CA SER A 306 -13.61 -43.50 -25.47
C SER A 306 -13.14 -42.11 -25.95
N SER A 307 -11.87 -41.80 -26.22
CA SER A 307 -10.68 -42.60 -26.46
C SER A 307 -9.46 -41.68 -26.33
N TYR A 308 -8.33 -42.30 -26.04
CA TYR A 308 -6.95 -41.83 -26.15
C TYR A 308 -6.66 -40.95 -27.39
N SER A 309 -6.01 -39.80 -27.20
CA SER A 309 -5.00 -39.28 -28.14
C SER A 309 -4.16 -38.19 -27.49
N GLU A 310 -2.90 -38.55 -27.29
CA GLU A 310 -1.75 -37.76 -26.91
C GLU A 310 -1.44 -36.68 -27.98
N LYS A 311 -1.06 -35.46 -27.57
CA LYS A 311 -0.14 -34.60 -28.32
C LYS A 311 0.52 -33.56 -27.41
N ARG A 312 1.84 -33.68 -27.35
CA ARG A 312 2.81 -32.87 -26.63
C ARG A 312 2.86 -31.45 -27.19
N TYR A 313 2.98 -30.46 -26.31
CA TYR A 313 3.73 -29.23 -26.61
C TYR A 313 4.71 -28.99 -25.47
N SER A 314 5.99 -29.15 -25.82
CA SER A 314 7.14 -28.83 -25.01
C SER A 314 7.33 -27.33 -24.92
N GLN A 315 7.40 -26.76 -23.71
CA GLN A 315 8.16 -25.53 -23.49
C GLN A 315 9.09 -25.68 -22.29
N HIS A 316 10.33 -25.38 -22.62
CA HIS A 316 11.59 -25.50 -21.92
C HIS A 316 11.60 -24.90 -20.50
N LEU A 317 12.16 -25.66 -19.55
CA LEU A 317 12.59 -25.19 -18.23
C LEU A 317 13.76 -24.20 -18.38
N SER A 318 13.70 -23.09 -17.65
CA SER A 318 14.88 -22.51 -17.00
C SER A 318 14.57 -22.40 -15.51
N ASN A 319 15.14 -23.31 -14.72
CA ASN A 319 14.96 -23.37 -13.28
C ASN A 319 15.88 -22.35 -12.59
N SER A 320 15.28 -21.42 -11.85
CA SER A 320 15.91 -20.82 -10.67
C SER A 320 15.01 -21.06 -9.48
N VAL A 321 15.57 -21.59 -8.39
CA VAL A 321 14.86 -21.85 -7.12
C VAL A 321 14.24 -20.56 -6.56
N GLY A 322 14.78 -19.38 -6.93
CA GLY A 322 14.23 -18.08 -6.60
C GLY A 322 12.90 -17.76 -7.28
N ASP A 323 12.59 -18.34 -8.45
CA ASP A 323 11.35 -18.05 -9.19
C ASP A 323 10.14 -18.84 -8.66
N MET A 324 10.37 -20.04 -8.14
CA MET A 324 9.32 -20.83 -7.48
C MET A 324 8.91 -20.24 -6.12
N THR A 325 9.87 -19.72 -5.33
CA THR A 325 9.55 -19.02 -4.07
C THR A 325 8.84 -17.70 -4.32
N ARG A 326 9.22 -16.94 -5.36
CA ARG A 326 8.53 -15.71 -5.79
C ARG A 326 7.09 -15.94 -6.26
N ASN A 327 6.85 -16.99 -7.05
CA ASN A 327 5.49 -17.36 -7.46
C ASN A 327 4.64 -17.86 -6.27
N ALA A 328 5.24 -18.56 -5.30
CA ALA A 328 4.55 -19.01 -4.11
C ALA A 328 4.24 -17.87 -3.12
N GLU A 329 5.14 -16.90 -2.94
CA GLU A 329 4.91 -15.70 -2.11
C GLU A 329 3.85 -14.79 -2.75
N SER A 330 3.92 -14.52 -4.06
CA SER A 330 2.92 -13.71 -4.77
C SER A 330 1.53 -14.35 -4.82
N THR A 331 1.44 -15.67 -4.98
CA THR A 331 0.15 -16.40 -4.92
C THR A 331 -0.42 -16.40 -3.50
N ARG A 332 0.41 -16.44 -2.47
CA ARG A 332 -0.04 -16.38 -1.05
C ARG A 332 -0.42 -14.97 -0.61
N ASP A 333 0.28 -13.93 -1.08
CA ASP A 333 -0.11 -12.53 -0.86
C ASP A 333 -1.49 -12.24 -1.49
N ARG A 334 -1.81 -12.84 -2.65
CA ARG A 334 -3.14 -12.78 -3.28
C ARG A 334 -4.25 -13.43 -2.44
N LEU A 335 -3.95 -14.53 -1.75
CA LEU A 335 -4.93 -15.24 -0.89
C LEU A 335 -5.19 -14.54 0.46
N LEU A 336 -4.25 -13.70 0.93
CA LEU A 336 -4.34 -12.99 2.21
C LEU A 336 -4.77 -11.53 2.07
N ASN A 337 -4.68 -11.01 0.85
CA ASN A 337 -5.30 -9.77 0.43
C ASN A 337 -6.12 -10.08 -0.83
N PRO A 338 -7.36 -10.60 -0.69
CA PRO A 338 -8.21 -11.08 -1.79
C PRO A 338 -8.69 -9.98 -2.74
N GLN A 339 -8.08 -8.79 -2.68
CA GLN A 339 -8.30 -7.64 -3.55
C GLN A 339 -8.14 -7.95 -5.06
N VAL A 340 -7.71 -9.15 -5.43
CA VAL A 340 -7.43 -9.55 -6.82
C VAL A 340 -8.27 -10.75 -7.31
N ASP A 341 -9.02 -11.45 -6.46
CA ASP A 341 -9.87 -12.58 -6.90
C ASP A 341 -11.37 -12.23 -6.74
N SER A 342 -11.98 -11.74 -7.83
CA SER A 342 -13.44 -11.70 -7.99
C SER A 342 -14.02 -13.00 -8.56
N THR A 343 -13.27 -14.10 -8.61
CA THR A 343 -13.83 -15.42 -8.92
C THR A 343 -14.49 -15.99 -7.67
N GLY A 344 -15.78 -15.69 -7.50
CA GLY A 344 -16.59 -16.15 -6.38
C GLY A 344 -16.44 -17.65 -6.08
N SER A 345 -16.12 -17.96 -4.82
CA SER A 345 -16.35 -19.25 -4.18
C SER A 345 -17.85 -19.58 -4.27
N LYS A 346 -18.23 -20.42 -5.22
CA LYS A 346 -19.61 -20.91 -5.36
C LYS A 346 -19.93 -21.90 -4.24
N LEU A 347 -20.77 -21.50 -3.27
CA LEU A 347 -21.61 -22.38 -2.47
C LEU A 347 -22.98 -21.69 -2.19
N PRO A 348 -24.05 -22.46 -1.96
CA PRO A 348 -25.41 -22.07 -2.32
C PRO A 348 -25.99 -21.01 -1.37
N PRO A 349 -26.95 -20.19 -1.84
CA PRO A 349 -27.65 -19.27 -0.97
C PRO A 349 -28.42 -20.05 0.11
N SER A 350 -28.32 -19.55 1.34
CA SER A 350 -29.07 -20.03 2.50
C SER A 350 -30.58 -20.06 2.21
N ASP A 351 -31.20 -21.17 2.64
CA ASP A 351 -32.61 -21.51 2.49
C ASP A 351 -33.58 -20.34 2.66
N THR A 352 -34.08 -19.86 1.52
CA THR A 352 -35.45 -19.35 1.40
C THR A 352 -36.10 -20.16 0.29
N ARG A 353 -36.99 -21.08 0.68
CA ARG A 353 -37.79 -21.88 -0.26
C ARG A 353 -38.44 -20.96 -1.30
N PRO A 354 -38.20 -21.14 -2.60
CA PRO A 354 -39.04 -20.53 -3.62
C PRO A 354 -40.31 -21.37 -3.79
N SER A 355 -41.48 -20.72 -3.72
CA SER A 355 -42.75 -21.29 -4.16
C SER A 355 -42.66 -21.72 -5.64
N PRO A 356 -43.27 -22.84 -6.05
CA PRO A 356 -43.05 -23.43 -7.38
C PRO A 356 -43.86 -22.78 -8.52
N PHE A 357 -44.28 -21.52 -8.39
CA PHE A 357 -45.03 -20.81 -9.43
C PHE A 357 -44.60 -19.34 -9.52
N GLY A 358 -43.82 -19.02 -10.55
CA GLY A 358 -43.43 -17.66 -10.89
C GLY A 358 -42.43 -17.66 -12.05
N ALA A 359 -42.95 -17.50 -13.27
CA ALA A 359 -42.16 -17.24 -14.47
C ALA A 359 -41.27 -16.01 -14.27
N GLY A 360 -40.07 -16.03 -14.87
CA GLY A 360 -39.02 -15.03 -14.70
C GLY A 360 -39.51 -13.60 -14.90
N SER A 361 -39.24 -12.74 -13.92
CA SER A 361 -39.26 -11.30 -14.10
C SER A 361 -37.86 -10.76 -13.88
N ASP A 362 -37.37 -10.00 -14.87
CA ASP A 362 -36.24 -9.07 -14.79
C ASP A 362 -36.59 -7.95 -13.78
N SER A 363 -36.87 -8.31 -12.53
CA SER A 363 -37.26 -7.38 -11.49
C SER A 363 -36.01 -6.75 -10.88
N ILE A 364 -35.92 -5.42 -11.01
CA ILE A 364 -34.90 -4.61 -10.35
C ILE A 364 -34.97 -4.90 -8.84
N PRO A 365 -33.85 -5.25 -8.18
CA PRO A 365 -33.84 -5.50 -6.75
C PRO A 365 -34.38 -4.28 -5.98
N PRO A 366 -35.23 -4.48 -4.94
CA PRO A 366 -35.72 -3.37 -4.14
C PRO A 366 -34.56 -2.67 -3.42
N PRO A 367 -34.67 -1.34 -3.17
CA PRO A 367 -33.65 -0.60 -2.45
C PRO A 367 -33.48 -1.12 -1.01
N PRO A 368 -32.26 -1.03 -0.43
CA PRO A 368 -32.02 -1.40 0.96
C PRO A 368 -32.92 -0.64 1.94
N LEU A 369 -33.31 -1.27 3.05
CA LEU A 369 -34.19 -0.67 4.07
C LEU A 369 -33.64 0.65 4.62
N ASN A 370 -32.31 0.74 4.79
CA ASN A 370 -31.61 1.91 5.31
C ASN A 370 -31.03 2.83 4.22
N ARG A 371 -31.50 2.71 2.97
CA ARG A 371 -30.90 3.40 1.82
C ARG A 371 -30.74 4.91 2.02
N ALA A 372 -31.75 5.59 2.57
CA ALA A 372 -31.67 7.04 2.81
C ALA A 372 -30.54 7.42 3.79
N ARG A 373 -30.39 6.67 4.89
CA ARG A 373 -29.31 6.83 5.87
C ARG A 373 -27.95 6.55 5.24
N ASN A 374 -27.85 5.48 4.45
CA ASN A 374 -26.61 5.11 3.77
C ASN A 374 -26.19 6.17 2.74
N ILE A 375 -27.14 6.76 2.01
CA ILE A 375 -26.85 7.87 1.07
C ILE A 375 -26.40 9.12 1.83
N ALA A 376 -27.02 9.45 2.96
CA ALA A 376 -26.61 10.60 3.78
C ALA A 376 -25.17 10.41 4.31
N TYR A 377 -24.86 9.22 4.82
CA TYR A 377 -23.49 8.83 5.19
C TYR A 377 -22.52 8.99 4.01
N LEU A 378 -22.84 8.38 2.86
CA LEU A 378 -21.97 8.41 1.69
C LEU A 378 -21.68 9.83 1.23
N LYS A 379 -22.70 10.69 1.11
CA LYS A 379 -22.54 12.10 0.72
C LYS A 379 -21.57 12.83 1.65
N ARG A 380 -21.74 12.65 2.96
CA ARG A 380 -20.86 13.28 3.97
C ARG A 380 -19.44 12.74 3.87
N THR A 381 -19.25 11.43 3.91
CA THR A 381 -17.94 10.78 3.90
C THR A 381 -17.16 11.07 2.61
N LEU A 382 -17.82 11.07 1.44
CA LEU A 382 -17.17 11.45 0.18
C LEU A 382 -16.71 12.92 0.18
N ALA A 383 -17.53 13.84 0.71
CA ALA A 383 -17.16 15.25 0.83
C ALA A 383 -15.97 15.47 1.78
N GLU A 384 -15.99 14.83 2.94
CA GLU A 384 -14.89 14.86 3.90
C GLU A 384 -13.61 14.28 3.29
N VAL A 385 -13.70 13.12 2.66
CA VAL A 385 -12.52 12.49 2.05
C VAL A 385 -11.97 13.31 0.90
N LYS A 386 -12.83 13.91 0.06
CA LYS A 386 -12.39 14.85 -0.98
C LYS A 386 -11.61 16.02 -0.39
N ARG A 387 -12.06 16.57 0.75
CA ARG A 387 -11.32 17.61 1.47
C ARG A 387 -9.97 17.09 1.99
N PHE A 388 -9.96 15.94 2.66
CA PHE A 388 -8.74 15.32 3.16
C PHE A 388 -7.71 15.13 2.05
N ARG A 389 -8.15 14.64 0.88
CA ARG A 389 -7.33 14.43 -0.32
C ARG A 389 -6.70 15.73 -0.83
N ALA A 390 -7.49 16.80 -0.94
CA ALA A 390 -6.96 18.11 -1.31
C ALA A 390 -5.90 18.63 -0.31
N GLU A 391 -6.08 18.35 0.97
CA GLU A 391 -5.13 18.72 2.04
C GLU A 391 -3.83 17.91 2.01
N LEU A 392 -3.75 16.81 1.25
CA LEU A 392 -2.50 16.06 0.99
C LEU A 392 -1.58 16.72 -0.05
N ALA A 393 -2.07 17.73 -0.77
CA ALA A 393 -1.29 18.42 -1.78
C ALA A 393 -0.06 19.08 -1.16
N HIS A 394 1.01 19.17 -1.95
CA HIS A 394 2.20 19.90 -1.56
C HIS A 394 1.89 21.37 -1.28
N LYS A 395 2.54 21.94 -0.25
CA LYS A 395 2.45 23.35 0.10
C LYS A 395 3.76 24.05 -0.30
N PRO A 396 3.79 24.86 -1.39
CA PRO A 396 5.01 25.54 -1.84
C PRO A 396 5.72 26.35 -0.76
N ALA A 397 4.95 27.07 0.06
CA ALA A 397 5.48 27.85 1.18
C ALA A 397 6.33 27.01 2.17
N PHE A 398 6.02 25.72 2.34
CA PHE A 398 6.78 24.83 3.23
C PHE A 398 8.11 24.39 2.62
N SER A 399 8.16 24.16 1.31
CA SER A 399 9.43 23.92 0.60
C SER A 399 10.28 25.18 0.59
N GLU A 400 9.68 26.33 0.30
CA GLU A 400 10.39 27.62 0.32
C GLU A 400 10.99 27.91 1.69
N ALA A 401 10.24 27.67 2.77
CA ALA A 401 10.71 27.83 4.14
C ALA A 401 11.68 26.72 4.61
N ASN A 402 11.93 25.68 3.80
CA ASN A 402 12.73 24.50 4.16
C ASN A 402 12.22 23.82 5.45
N VAL A 403 10.90 23.68 5.60
CA VAL A 403 10.30 23.04 6.78
C VAL A 403 9.82 21.62 6.52
N TYR A 404 9.62 21.19 5.26
CA TYR A 404 9.32 19.79 4.99
C TYR A 404 10.49 18.89 5.44
N PRO A 405 10.20 17.78 6.17
CA PRO A 405 11.25 16.85 6.56
C PRO A 405 11.86 16.19 5.32
N PRO A 406 13.07 15.61 5.41
CA PRO A 406 13.59 14.80 4.31
C PRO A 406 12.70 13.58 4.08
N ILE A 407 12.30 13.38 2.82
CA ILE A 407 11.38 12.31 2.41
C ILE A 407 12.11 11.28 1.56
N ALA A 408 11.87 10.00 1.86
CA ALA A 408 12.20 8.86 1.02
C ALA A 408 10.93 8.07 0.67
N LEU A 409 10.98 7.28 -0.39
CA LEU A 409 9.93 6.35 -0.76
C LEU A 409 10.47 4.96 -1.11
N MET A 410 9.66 3.94 -0.85
CA MET A 410 9.81 2.57 -1.31
C MET A 410 8.63 2.19 -2.21
N TYR A 411 8.90 1.56 -3.35
CA TYR A 411 7.85 1.12 -4.29
C TYR A 411 8.19 -0.25 -4.92
N GLY A 412 7.15 -1.02 -5.24
CA GLY A 412 7.26 -2.25 -6.04
C GLY A 412 6.91 -2.01 -7.51
N LYS A 413 7.48 -2.82 -8.40
CA LYS A 413 7.19 -2.78 -9.85
C LYS A 413 7.02 -4.17 -10.48
N ASP A 414 7.28 -5.23 -9.72
CA ASP A 414 7.44 -6.59 -10.27
C ASP A 414 6.18 -7.45 -10.18
N THR A 415 5.14 -6.96 -9.52
CA THR A 415 3.88 -7.67 -9.34
C THR A 415 2.80 -7.05 -10.24
N PRO A 416 2.02 -7.86 -11.00
CA PRO A 416 0.85 -7.37 -11.71
C PRO A 416 -0.15 -6.73 -10.73
N THR A 417 -0.45 -5.45 -10.94
CA THR A 417 -1.41 -4.67 -10.15
C THR A 417 -2.56 -4.19 -11.04
N VAL A 418 -3.79 -4.25 -10.52
CA VAL A 418 -4.97 -3.79 -11.26
C VAL A 418 -4.81 -2.32 -11.64
N TYR A 419 -5.02 -2.04 -12.91
CA TYR A 419 -4.92 -0.73 -13.52
C TYR A 419 -6.27 -0.19 -13.94
N ALA A 420 -7.11 -1.04 -14.50
CA ALA A 420 -8.44 -0.68 -14.99
C ALA A 420 -9.32 -1.95 -15.06
N VAL A 421 -10.59 -1.73 -15.36
CA VAL A 421 -11.60 -2.75 -15.55
C VAL A 421 -12.18 -2.59 -16.95
N LYS A 422 -12.18 -3.65 -17.76
CA LYS A 422 -12.84 -3.63 -19.07
C LYS A 422 -14.31 -3.93 -18.93
N VAL A 423 -15.13 -3.12 -19.59
CA VAL A 423 -16.59 -3.27 -19.58
C VAL A 423 -17.13 -3.21 -21.00
N ALA A 424 -18.28 -3.87 -21.23
CA ALA A 424 -18.97 -3.88 -22.52
C ALA A 424 -19.90 -2.66 -22.62
N GLY A 425 -19.33 -1.47 -22.75
CA GLY A 425 -20.07 -0.21 -22.69
C GLY A 425 -20.30 0.32 -21.27
N ARG A 426 -20.76 1.58 -21.19
CA ARG A 426 -20.90 2.31 -19.92
C ARG A 426 -22.00 1.76 -19.01
N ASP A 427 -23.07 1.20 -19.57
CA ASP A 427 -24.17 0.63 -18.79
C ASP A 427 -23.74 -0.61 -18.01
N ALA A 428 -22.75 -1.38 -18.52
CA ALA A 428 -22.22 -2.58 -17.89
C ALA A 428 -21.61 -2.36 -16.50
N ILE A 429 -21.25 -1.12 -16.16
CA ILE A 429 -20.71 -0.75 -14.86
C ILE A 429 -21.74 -1.03 -13.74
N ALA A 430 -23.04 -0.90 -14.03
CA ALA A 430 -24.11 -1.12 -13.06
C ALA A 430 -24.42 -2.62 -12.79
N HIS A 431 -23.82 -3.54 -13.54
CA HIS A 431 -24.13 -4.98 -13.49
C HIS A 431 -23.14 -5.79 -12.64
N ALA A 432 -23.59 -6.95 -12.17
CA ALA A 432 -22.84 -7.79 -11.24
C ALA A 432 -21.51 -8.33 -11.81
N ASP A 433 -21.39 -8.44 -13.13
CA ASP A 433 -20.22 -8.92 -13.86
C ASP A 433 -19.20 -7.81 -14.20
N CYS A 434 -19.36 -6.58 -13.66
CA CYS A 434 -18.52 -5.47 -14.10
C CYS A 434 -17.02 -5.65 -13.81
N TYR A 435 -16.64 -6.41 -12.78
CA TYR A 435 -15.25 -6.59 -12.33
C TYR A 435 -14.61 -7.89 -12.86
N ASP A 436 -15.22 -8.56 -13.84
CA ASP A 436 -14.75 -9.86 -14.36
C ASP A 436 -13.49 -9.76 -15.26
N ASP A 437 -13.26 -8.63 -15.93
CA ASP A 437 -12.15 -8.44 -16.88
C ASP A 437 -11.21 -7.33 -16.42
N LEU A 438 -10.28 -7.69 -15.54
CA LEU A 438 -9.29 -6.77 -14.96
C LEU A 438 -8.08 -6.60 -15.89
N VAL A 439 -7.62 -5.36 -16.00
CA VAL A 439 -6.37 -5.00 -16.70
C VAL A 439 -5.28 -4.77 -15.68
N PHE A 440 -4.10 -5.34 -15.92
CA PHE A 440 -2.97 -5.24 -15.01
C PHE A 440 -1.82 -4.43 -15.60
N ARG A 441 -1.06 -3.76 -14.73
CA ARG A 441 0.19 -3.06 -15.03
C ARG A 441 1.21 -3.28 -13.90
N PRO A 442 2.50 -2.92 -14.12
CA PRO A 442 3.55 -3.07 -13.11
C PRO A 442 3.26 -2.32 -11.79
N GLY A 443 3.39 -3.02 -10.67
CA GLY A 443 3.23 -2.47 -9.32
C GLY A 443 3.67 -3.46 -8.23
N ASP A 444 3.05 -3.38 -7.06
CA ASP A 444 3.34 -4.23 -5.89
C ASP A 444 2.23 -5.26 -5.57
N GLY A 445 1.23 -5.41 -6.46
CA GLY A 445 0.04 -6.25 -6.28
C GLY A 445 -1.18 -5.50 -5.76
N VAL A 446 -1.00 -4.27 -5.22
CA VAL A 446 -2.09 -3.42 -4.71
C VAL A 446 -2.01 -2.02 -5.31
N VAL A 447 -0.82 -1.44 -5.29
CA VAL A 447 -0.52 -0.09 -5.77
C VAL A 447 0.35 -0.18 -7.01
N LEU A 448 -0.03 0.56 -8.05
CA LEU A 448 0.77 0.68 -9.26
C LEU A 448 2.07 1.40 -8.96
N ALA A 449 3.16 1.01 -9.62
CA ALA A 449 4.47 1.62 -9.39
C ALA A 449 4.46 3.15 -9.60
N ARG A 450 3.66 3.63 -10.57
CA ARG A 450 3.45 5.05 -10.84
C ARG A 450 2.69 5.77 -9.71
N GLU A 451 1.68 5.11 -9.15
CA GLU A 451 0.82 5.68 -8.10
C GLU A 451 1.50 5.64 -6.72
N ALA A 452 2.52 4.80 -6.54
CA ALA A 452 3.35 4.76 -5.33
C ALA A 452 4.43 5.86 -5.27
N GLN A 453 4.56 6.71 -6.31
CA GLN A 453 5.49 7.83 -6.30
C GLN A 453 4.94 9.00 -5.46
N LEU A 454 5.79 9.96 -5.08
CA LEU A 454 5.32 11.17 -4.43
C LEU A 454 4.41 11.99 -5.37
N PRO A 455 3.41 12.70 -4.83
CA PRO A 455 2.65 13.69 -5.59
C PRO A 455 3.55 14.81 -6.10
N GLU A 456 3.03 15.55 -7.08
CA GLU A 456 3.67 16.76 -7.60
C GLU A 456 4.00 17.76 -6.48
N GLY A 457 5.14 18.46 -6.64
CA GLY A 457 5.65 19.45 -5.69
C GLY A 457 6.52 18.88 -4.56
N TYR A 458 6.30 17.63 -4.13
CA TYR A 458 7.17 17.01 -3.13
C TYR A 458 8.51 16.55 -3.72
N GLU A 459 9.59 16.73 -2.94
CA GLU A 459 10.94 16.34 -3.33
C GLU A 459 11.46 15.16 -2.52
N LEU A 460 12.11 14.21 -3.20
CA LEU A 460 12.82 13.12 -2.57
C LEU A 460 14.23 13.55 -2.19
N VAL A 461 14.67 13.15 -1.00
CA VAL A 461 16.09 13.24 -0.67
C VAL A 461 16.91 12.41 -1.66
N ARG A 462 18.11 12.87 -2.02
CA ARG A 462 19.01 12.14 -2.93
C ARG A 462 19.23 10.72 -2.42
N GLY A 463 18.96 9.71 -3.23
CA GLY A 463 19.06 8.29 -2.83
C GLY A 463 17.90 7.78 -1.99
N GLY A 464 16.85 8.60 -1.78
CA GLY A 464 15.64 8.22 -1.05
C GLY A 464 14.62 7.43 -1.88
N ARG A 465 14.85 7.22 -3.18
CA ARG A 465 13.97 6.41 -4.04
C ARG A 465 14.44 4.96 -4.06
N GLN A 466 13.74 4.09 -3.34
CA GLN A 466 14.10 2.68 -3.20
C GLN A 466 13.08 1.78 -3.90
N ARG A 467 13.56 0.88 -4.76
CA ARG A 467 12.74 -0.16 -5.36
C ARG A 467 12.82 -1.41 -4.48
N THR A 468 11.72 -2.12 -4.33
CA THR A 468 11.66 -3.46 -3.73
C THR A 468 11.07 -4.46 -4.71
N HIS A 469 11.45 -5.72 -4.54
CA HIS A 469 10.87 -6.87 -5.24
C HIS A 469 9.78 -7.57 -4.41
N ARG A 470 9.55 -7.13 -3.17
CA ARG A 470 8.49 -7.64 -2.29
C ARG A 470 7.11 -7.14 -2.76
N GLY A 471 6.09 -7.95 -2.53
CA GLY A 471 4.69 -7.54 -2.68
C GLY A 471 4.28 -6.51 -1.64
N HIS A 472 3.15 -5.83 -1.86
CA HIS A 472 2.67 -4.72 -1.04
C HIS A 472 2.66 -5.03 0.45
N LEU A 473 2.22 -6.24 0.83
CA LEU A 473 2.09 -6.68 2.21
C LEU A 473 3.45 -6.89 2.91
N THR A 474 4.49 -7.25 2.15
CA THR A 474 5.79 -7.70 2.68
C THR A 474 6.92 -6.71 2.43
N MET A 475 6.63 -5.50 1.94
CA MET A 475 7.62 -4.47 1.60
C MET A 475 8.55 -4.09 2.77
N LEU A 476 8.01 -4.02 3.99
CA LEU A 476 8.82 -3.72 5.19
C LEU A 476 9.73 -4.88 5.61
N GLY A 477 9.55 -6.07 5.01
CA GLY A 477 10.46 -7.21 5.12
C GLY A 477 11.72 -7.07 4.26
N ASP A 478 11.80 -6.08 3.37
CA ASP A 478 12.99 -5.75 2.57
C ASP A 478 13.97 -4.88 3.40
N MET A 479 14.70 -5.53 4.32
CA MET A 479 15.64 -4.84 5.21
C MET A 479 16.66 -3.95 4.47
N PRO A 480 17.25 -4.37 3.33
CA PRO A 480 18.17 -3.52 2.57
C PRO A 480 17.52 -2.24 2.06
N ALA A 481 16.33 -2.34 1.45
CA ALA A 481 15.62 -1.17 0.93
C ALA A 481 15.15 -0.24 2.05
N VAL A 482 14.66 -0.79 3.17
CA VAL A 482 14.31 0.00 4.37
C VAL A 482 15.54 0.73 4.91
N GLY A 483 16.66 0.03 5.07
CA GLY A 483 17.93 0.59 5.54
C GLY A 483 18.40 1.75 4.68
N ARG A 484 18.47 1.58 3.35
CA ARG A 484 18.86 2.66 2.42
C ARG A 484 17.91 3.85 2.45
N ALA A 485 16.61 3.62 2.57
CA ALA A 485 15.64 4.71 2.67
C ALA A 485 15.83 5.52 3.97
N MET A 486 16.01 4.84 5.10
CA MET A 486 16.31 5.46 6.39
C MET A 486 17.64 6.22 6.37
N GLU A 487 18.69 5.64 5.79
CA GLU A 487 19.99 6.28 5.62
C GLU A 487 19.87 7.60 4.84
N ALA A 488 19.11 7.57 3.75
CA ALA A 488 18.94 8.72 2.88
C ALA A 488 18.25 9.88 3.61
N VAL A 489 17.20 9.63 4.39
CA VAL A 489 16.52 10.69 5.16
C VAL A 489 17.37 11.22 6.31
N ILE A 490 18.07 10.35 7.04
CA ILE A 490 18.99 10.76 8.12
C ILE A 490 20.11 11.65 7.56
N ARG A 491 20.70 11.26 6.43
CA ARG A 491 21.71 12.08 5.74
C ARG A 491 21.12 13.40 5.23
N GLY A 492 19.88 13.38 4.73
CA GLY A 492 19.16 14.60 4.33
C GLY A 492 18.98 15.58 5.49
N ARG A 493 18.56 15.06 6.65
CA ARG A 493 18.37 15.85 7.87
C ARG A 493 19.69 16.49 8.33
N ARG A 494 20.77 15.71 8.37
CA ARG A 494 22.13 16.20 8.71
C ARG A 494 22.64 17.29 7.76
N LYS A 495 22.12 17.34 6.54
CA LYS A 495 22.43 18.39 5.55
C LYS A 495 21.53 19.62 5.65
N GLY A 496 20.63 19.67 6.63
CA GLY A 496 19.77 20.82 6.90
C GLY A 496 18.38 20.75 6.27
N ILE A 497 17.97 19.64 5.65
CA ILE A 497 16.61 19.51 5.09
C ILE A 497 15.58 19.51 6.23
N GLY A 498 14.57 20.37 6.12
CA GLY A 498 13.48 20.48 7.09
C GLY A 498 13.84 21.21 8.39
N MET A 499 15.00 21.89 8.43
CA MET A 499 15.47 22.63 9.62
C MET A 499 15.06 24.10 9.63
N GLY A 500 14.24 24.53 8.67
CA GLY A 500 14.00 25.95 8.40
C GLY A 500 15.17 26.60 7.64
N ARG A 501 15.03 27.86 7.27
CA ARG A 501 16.15 28.67 6.78
C ARG A 501 16.94 29.21 7.99
N PRO A 502 18.28 29.21 7.96
CA PRO A 502 19.04 29.92 8.98
C PRO A 502 18.67 31.41 8.93
N ASP A 503 18.37 32.00 10.10
CA ASP A 503 18.06 33.42 10.21
C ASP A 503 19.22 34.24 9.63
N ARG A 504 18.98 34.85 8.46
CA ARG A 504 19.88 35.86 7.89
C ARG A 504 19.60 37.19 8.58
N GLY A 505 20.01 37.36 9.83
CA GLY A 505 19.89 38.67 10.47
C GLY A 505 20.20 38.76 11.97
N HIS A 506 21.49 38.80 12.34
CA HIS A 506 21.98 39.75 13.36
C HIS A 506 23.52 39.91 13.49
N ASN A 507 24.33 39.61 12.45
CA ASN A 507 25.79 39.84 12.51
C ASN A 507 26.25 40.82 11.42
N GLY A 508 25.73 42.05 11.44
CA GLY A 508 26.04 43.04 10.40
C GLY A 508 25.80 44.48 10.83
N ALA A 509 26.15 44.87 12.04
CA ALA A 509 26.26 46.28 12.43
C ALA A 509 27.14 46.42 13.70
N GLU A 510 28.45 46.21 13.57
CA GLU A 510 29.44 46.84 14.46
C GLU A 510 30.85 46.62 13.89
N SER A 511 31.36 47.64 13.18
CA SER A 511 32.78 48.03 13.08
C SER A 511 33.01 48.93 11.86
N SER A 512 32.75 50.22 12.02
CA SER A 512 33.50 51.29 11.34
C SER A 512 33.01 52.66 11.79
N ALA A 513 33.46 53.07 12.98
CA ALA A 513 33.62 54.48 13.32
C ALA A 513 34.81 54.57 14.28
N GLY A 514 35.99 54.82 13.74
CA GLY A 514 37.23 54.88 14.51
C GLY A 514 38.45 55.08 13.62
N ALA A 515 38.55 56.27 13.02
CA ALA A 515 39.76 57.06 12.71
C ALA A 515 39.43 58.09 11.62
#